data_AF-A0A8U0SIL6-F1
#
_entry.id   AF-A0A8U0SIL6-F1
#
_cell.length_a   1.000
_cell.length_b   1.000
_cell.length_c   1.000
_cell.angle_alpha   90.00
_cell.angle_beta   90.00
_cell.angle_gamma   90.00
#
_symmetry.space_group_name_H-M   'P 1'
#
loop_
_entity.id
_entity.type
_entity.pdbx_description
1 polymer ?
#
loop_
_entity_poly.entity_id
_entity_poly.type
_entity_poly.pdbx_seq_one_letter_code
_entity_poly.pdbx_strand_id
1 'polypeptide(L)'
;MIRALRVLGRGSPGGPPAPLLLQVRGRKTRYDPPAKSKVGRVTTPPAVDPVEFFLLTERYRLYRQTVRALRLEFVSEVRKKVHEARVGVLAERKALQDATEHRDLMAWNQAENQRLLELRRKQKISSPQRTWRHGWKKLWTHRRATTGPSPERGWWSGHSTRALKSPLRTVPTQGPCVYGGRRVGTDLQ
;
A
#
# COMPACT_ATOMS: atom_id res chain seq x y z
N MET A 1 38.12 -11.92 -2.54
CA MET A 1 36.85 -12.01 -3.31
C MET A 1 35.63 -11.55 -2.49
N ILE A 2 35.63 -10.34 -1.92
CA ILE A 2 34.54 -9.86 -1.01
C ILE A 2 33.72 -8.70 -1.63
N ARG A 3 33.99 -8.31 -2.90
CA ARG A 3 33.30 -7.16 -3.53
C ARG A 3 31.94 -7.45 -4.18
N ALA A 4 31.50 -8.71 -4.28
CA ALA A 4 30.30 -9.06 -5.05
C ALA A 4 28.95 -8.92 -4.31
N LEU A 5 28.94 -8.72 -2.98
CA LEU A 5 27.70 -8.74 -2.19
C LEU A 5 26.97 -7.39 -2.08
N ARG A 6 27.49 -6.30 -2.66
CA ARG A 6 26.86 -4.97 -2.54
C ARG A 6 25.70 -4.71 -3.49
N VAL A 7 25.43 -5.58 -4.46
CA VAL A 7 24.48 -5.28 -5.56
C VAL A 7 23.05 -5.80 -5.32
N LEU A 8 22.81 -6.69 -4.35
CA LEU A 8 21.48 -7.30 -4.15
C LEU A 8 20.61 -6.65 -3.06
N GLY A 9 21.05 -5.53 -2.48
CA GLY A 9 20.46 -4.95 -1.26
C GLY A 9 19.54 -3.74 -1.44
N ARG A 10 19.21 -3.30 -2.66
CA ARG A 10 18.16 -2.27 -2.83
C ARG A 10 16.80 -2.95 -2.85
N GLY A 11 16.27 -3.22 -1.66
CA GLY A 11 14.89 -3.63 -1.46
C GLY A 11 13.90 -2.65 -2.11
N SER A 12 12.82 -3.20 -2.65
CA SER A 12 11.68 -2.44 -3.18
C SER A 12 11.17 -1.43 -2.13
N PRO A 13 10.81 -0.18 -2.51
CA PRO A 13 10.45 0.90 -1.59
C PRO A 13 9.07 0.75 -0.90
N GLY A 14 8.62 -0.49 -0.65
CA GLY A 14 7.33 -0.78 -0.03
C GLY A 14 7.26 -2.11 0.74
N GLY A 15 8.40 -2.75 1.01
CA GLY A 15 8.44 -3.92 1.89
C GLY A 15 8.23 -3.49 3.35
N PRO A 16 7.58 -4.33 4.19
CA PRO A 16 7.52 -4.06 5.64
C PRO A 16 8.95 -3.85 6.17
N PRO A 17 9.16 -2.92 7.12
CA PRO A 17 10.46 -2.71 7.72
C PRO A 17 11.02 -4.06 8.19
N ALA A 18 12.27 -4.35 7.83
CA ALA A 18 12.94 -5.58 8.26
C ALA A 18 12.70 -5.74 9.77
N PRO A 19 12.20 -6.90 10.24
CA PRO A 19 11.89 -7.07 11.64
C PRO A 19 13.13 -6.67 12.43
N LEU A 20 12.98 -5.63 13.25
CA LEU A 20 14.00 -5.23 14.22
C LEU A 20 14.39 -6.53 14.92
N LEU A 21 15.69 -6.85 14.88
CA LEU A 21 16.27 -8.01 15.55
C LEU A 21 16.11 -7.81 17.06
N LEU A 22 14.88 -7.95 17.55
CA LEU A 22 14.56 -8.04 18.96
C LEU A 22 15.35 -9.25 19.44
N GLN A 23 16.37 -8.96 20.24
CA GLN A 23 17.15 -9.99 20.89
C GLN A 23 16.18 -10.87 21.66
N VAL A 24 16.07 -12.13 21.25
CA VAL A 24 15.29 -13.11 22.00
C VAL A 24 15.97 -13.25 23.35
N ARG A 25 15.30 -12.77 24.41
CA ARG A 25 15.80 -12.78 25.78
C ARG A 25 16.33 -14.17 26.12
N GLY A 26 17.61 -14.27 26.46
CA GLY A 26 18.26 -15.53 26.87
C GLY A 26 19.12 -16.24 25.81
N ARG A 27 19.24 -15.74 24.57
CA ARG A 27 20.26 -16.23 23.62
C ARG A 27 21.53 -15.39 23.68
N LYS A 28 22.68 -16.03 23.51
CA LYS A 28 23.98 -15.35 23.49
C LYS A 28 24.11 -14.41 22.28
N THR A 29 24.64 -13.21 22.52
CA THR A 29 25.01 -12.25 21.49
C THR A 29 26.39 -12.57 20.90
N ARG A 30 26.78 -11.83 19.85
CA ARG A 30 28.11 -11.96 19.23
C ARG A 30 29.24 -11.55 20.19
N TYR A 31 29.00 -10.63 21.10
CA TYR A 31 30.00 -10.09 22.03
C TYR A 31 30.08 -10.87 23.33
N ASP A 32 29.15 -11.80 23.56
CA ASP A 32 29.14 -12.62 24.78
C ASP A 32 30.25 -13.67 24.70
N PRO A 33 31.03 -13.86 25.77
CA PRO A 33 32.05 -14.88 25.78
C PRO A 33 31.44 -16.30 25.71
N PRO A 34 32.13 -17.25 25.06
CA PRO A 34 31.78 -18.66 25.14
C PRO A 34 31.90 -19.14 26.60
N ALA A 35 31.12 -20.16 26.97
CA ALA A 35 31.23 -20.73 28.30
C ALA A 35 32.57 -21.47 28.44
N LYS A 36 33.23 -21.39 29.61
CA LYS A 36 34.52 -22.07 29.86
C LYS A 36 34.48 -23.56 29.51
N SER A 37 33.39 -24.26 29.83
CA SER A 37 33.16 -25.67 29.51
C SER A 37 32.97 -26.00 28.02
N LYS A 38 32.81 -24.98 27.16
CA LYS A 38 32.64 -25.14 25.70
C LYS A 38 33.84 -24.62 24.89
N VAL A 39 34.78 -23.90 25.50
CA VAL A 39 35.95 -23.32 24.81
C VAL A 39 36.80 -24.38 24.11
N GLY A 40 37.03 -25.53 24.76
CA GLY A 40 37.79 -26.65 24.19
C GLY A 40 36.92 -27.77 23.60
N ARG A 41 35.60 -27.61 23.57
CA ARG A 41 34.70 -28.69 23.12
C ARG A 41 34.55 -28.64 21.61
N VAL A 42 35.17 -29.60 20.93
CA VAL A 42 34.94 -29.89 19.51
C VAL A 42 33.87 -30.97 19.38
N THR A 43 32.98 -30.84 18.40
CA THR A 43 31.95 -31.86 18.14
C THR A 43 32.60 -33.06 17.44
N THR A 44 32.60 -34.22 18.12
CA THR A 44 33.05 -35.48 17.52
C THR A 44 31.99 -36.02 16.57
N PRO A 45 32.34 -36.39 15.32
CA PRO A 45 31.39 -37.02 14.40
C PRO A 45 30.91 -38.36 14.96
N PRO A 46 29.62 -38.73 14.76
CA PRO A 46 29.15 -40.05 15.11
C PRO A 46 29.75 -41.12 14.18
N ALA A 47 29.79 -42.38 14.64
CA ALA A 47 30.11 -43.52 13.80
C ALA A 47 29.03 -43.69 12.71
N VAL A 48 29.44 -44.15 11.52
CA VAL A 48 28.57 -44.26 10.35
C VAL A 48 28.70 -45.66 9.76
N ASP A 49 27.58 -46.36 9.60
CA ASP A 49 27.51 -47.61 8.81
C ASP A 49 27.53 -47.27 7.31
N PRO A 50 28.50 -47.77 6.52
CA PRO A 50 28.59 -47.49 5.10
C PRO A 50 27.36 -47.96 4.30
N VAL A 51 26.71 -49.07 4.71
CA VAL A 51 25.55 -49.61 3.97
C VAL A 51 24.33 -48.72 4.17
N GLU A 52 23.98 -48.42 5.43
CA GLU A 52 22.88 -47.51 5.75
C GLU A 52 23.11 -46.13 5.13
N PHE A 53 24.34 -45.60 5.22
CA PHE A 53 24.67 -44.28 4.68
C PHE A 53 24.45 -44.19 3.16
N PHE A 54 24.82 -45.23 2.42
CA PHE A 54 24.58 -45.30 0.98
C PHE A 54 23.08 -45.31 0.65
N LEU A 55 22.31 -46.19 1.31
CA LEU A 55 20.86 -46.29 1.10
C LEU A 55 20.13 -44.99 1.44
N LEU A 56 20.49 -44.34 2.55
CA LEU A 56 19.94 -43.04 2.91
C LEU A 56 20.30 -41.98 1.88
N THR A 57 21.54 -41.94 1.41
CA THR A 57 21.98 -40.97 0.40
C THR A 57 21.14 -41.06 -0.87
N GLU A 58 20.90 -42.26 -1.39
CA GLU A 58 20.09 -42.47 -2.58
C GLU A 58 18.61 -42.15 -2.33
N ARG A 59 18.03 -42.55 -1.19
CA ARG A 59 16.66 -42.18 -0.83
C ARG A 59 16.48 -40.66 -0.76
N TYR A 60 17.43 -39.95 -0.13
CA TYR A 60 17.40 -38.49 -0.05
C TYR A 60 17.59 -37.82 -1.41
N ARG A 61 18.43 -38.39 -2.30
CA ARG A 61 18.60 -37.91 -3.67
C ARG A 61 17.27 -37.98 -4.42
N LEU A 62 16.64 -39.15 -4.45
CA LEU A 62 15.37 -39.36 -5.13
C LEU A 62 14.25 -38.50 -4.53
N TYR A 63 14.13 -38.47 -3.21
CA TYR A 63 13.15 -37.62 -2.52
C TYR A 63 13.32 -36.14 -2.88
N ARG A 64 14.55 -35.62 -2.82
CA ARG A 64 14.83 -34.22 -3.15
C ARG A 64 14.55 -33.92 -4.62
N GLN A 65 14.80 -34.86 -5.53
CA GLN A 65 14.46 -34.71 -6.94
C GLN A 65 12.94 -34.56 -7.11
N THR A 66 12.15 -35.46 -6.52
CA THR A 66 10.68 -35.41 -6.59
C THR A 66 10.13 -34.12 -5.98
N VAL A 67 10.58 -33.74 -4.78
CA VAL A 67 10.11 -32.51 -4.13
C VAL A 67 10.54 -31.25 -4.88
N ARG A 68 11.70 -31.26 -5.55
CA ARG A 68 12.11 -30.16 -6.44
C ARG A 68 11.18 -30.06 -7.65
N ALA A 69 10.82 -31.18 -8.27
CA ALA A 69 9.86 -31.19 -9.38
C ALA A 69 8.50 -30.61 -8.92
N LEU A 70 7.97 -31.08 -7.79
CA LEU A 70 6.72 -30.55 -7.21
C LEU A 70 6.81 -29.05 -6.92
N ARG A 71 7.95 -28.56 -6.43
CA ARG A 71 8.15 -27.12 -6.21
C ARG A 71 8.07 -26.33 -7.52
N LEU A 72 8.61 -26.85 -8.61
CA LEU A 72 8.54 -26.19 -9.92
C LEU A 72 7.10 -26.13 -10.44
N GLU A 73 6.31 -27.19 -10.23
CA GLU A 73 4.88 -27.19 -10.53
C GLU A 73 4.14 -26.11 -9.73
N PHE A 74 4.35 -26.05 -8.41
CA PHE A 74 3.70 -25.00 -7.61
C PHE A 74 4.14 -23.59 -7.99
N VAL A 75 5.40 -23.40 -8.37
CA VAL A 75 5.88 -22.10 -8.87
C VAL A 75 5.24 -21.75 -10.21
N SER A 76 5.05 -22.71 -11.11
CA SER A 76 4.41 -22.49 -12.40
C SER A 76 2.93 -22.13 -12.21
N GLU A 77 2.22 -22.81 -11.32
CA GLU A 77 0.83 -22.51 -10.95
C GLU A 77 0.68 -21.10 -10.36
N VAL A 78 1.55 -20.71 -9.42
CA VAL A 78 1.52 -19.38 -8.83
C VAL A 78 1.75 -18.32 -9.91
N ARG A 79 2.72 -18.53 -10.81
CA ARG A 79 2.99 -17.61 -11.92
C ARG A 79 1.81 -17.51 -12.87
N LYS A 80 1.18 -18.64 -13.21
CA LYS A 80 -0.02 -18.70 -14.05
C LYS A 80 -1.17 -17.91 -13.43
N LYS A 81 -1.47 -18.13 -12.14
CA LYS A 81 -2.52 -17.39 -11.42
C LYS A 81 -2.26 -15.88 -11.38
N VAL A 82 -1.02 -15.47 -11.16
CA VAL A 82 -0.64 -14.04 -11.19
C VAL A 82 -0.83 -13.45 -12.58
N HIS A 83 -0.48 -14.20 -13.64
CA HIS A 83 -0.68 -13.75 -15.01
C HIS A 83 -2.17 -13.65 -15.36
N GLU A 84 -2.97 -14.66 -15.05
CA GLU A 84 -4.43 -14.67 -15.23
C GLU A 84 -5.13 -13.54 -14.45
N ALA A 85 -4.66 -13.21 -13.25
CA ALA A 85 -5.21 -12.09 -12.49
C ALA A 85 -4.91 -10.72 -13.13
N ARG A 86 -3.79 -10.60 -13.86
CA ARG A 86 -3.37 -9.33 -14.50
C ARG A 86 -3.91 -9.16 -15.90
N VAL A 87 -3.84 -10.21 -16.71
CA VAL A 87 -4.09 -10.20 -18.16
C VAL A 87 -4.97 -11.39 -18.56
N GLY A 88 -5.70 -11.97 -17.61
CA GLY A 88 -6.65 -13.04 -17.93
C GLY A 88 -7.82 -12.49 -18.72
N VAL A 89 -8.34 -13.32 -19.64
CA VAL A 89 -9.50 -12.98 -20.48
C VAL A 89 -10.70 -12.52 -19.65
N LEU A 90 -10.92 -13.14 -18.48
CA LEU A 90 -11.98 -12.72 -17.55
C LEU A 90 -11.71 -11.34 -16.93
N ALA A 91 -10.45 -11.05 -16.59
CA ALA A 91 -10.06 -9.75 -16.05
C ALA A 91 -10.23 -8.65 -17.11
N GLU A 92 -9.85 -8.91 -18.36
CA GLU A 92 -10.04 -7.97 -19.48
C GLU A 92 -11.52 -7.74 -19.80
N ARG A 93 -12.31 -8.80 -19.91
CA ARG A 93 -13.76 -8.69 -20.14
C ARG A 93 -14.45 -7.87 -19.05
N LYS A 94 -14.10 -8.14 -17.79
CA LYS A 94 -14.64 -7.38 -16.66
C LYS A 94 -14.19 -5.93 -16.72
N ALA A 95 -12.92 -5.65 -17.01
CA ALA A 95 -12.44 -4.28 -17.14
C ALA A 95 -13.17 -3.49 -18.26
N LEU A 96 -13.52 -4.15 -19.37
CA LEU A 96 -14.33 -3.55 -20.42
C LEU A 96 -15.78 -3.29 -19.95
N GLN A 97 -16.39 -4.26 -19.28
CA GLN A 97 -17.73 -4.10 -18.69
C GLN A 97 -17.78 -2.95 -17.70
N ASP A 98 -16.85 -2.92 -16.74
CA ASP A 98 -16.74 -1.86 -15.73
C ASP A 98 -16.52 -0.48 -16.41
N ALA A 99 -15.74 -0.42 -17.49
CA ALA A 99 -15.54 0.81 -18.27
C ALA A 99 -16.79 1.26 -19.03
N THR A 100 -17.58 0.33 -19.58
CA THR A 100 -18.86 0.64 -20.22
C THR A 100 -19.89 1.13 -19.21
N GLU A 101 -20.05 0.42 -18.09
CA GLU A 101 -20.94 0.83 -16.99
C GLU A 101 -20.58 2.21 -16.46
N HIS A 102 -19.28 2.49 -16.29
CA HIS A 102 -18.82 3.81 -15.89
C HIS A 102 -19.21 4.90 -16.90
N ARG A 103 -19.08 4.64 -18.21
CA ARG A 103 -19.50 5.60 -19.24
C ARG A 103 -21.01 5.86 -19.19
N ASP A 104 -21.80 4.82 -19.02
CA ASP A 104 -23.26 4.92 -18.93
C ASP A 104 -23.68 5.72 -17.70
N LEU A 105 -23.03 5.48 -16.55
CA LEU A 105 -23.24 6.26 -15.33
C LEU A 105 -22.85 7.72 -15.50
N MET A 106 -21.76 8.02 -16.21
CA MET A 106 -21.36 9.40 -16.50
C MET A 106 -22.34 10.09 -17.45
N ALA A 107 -22.84 9.38 -18.47
CA ALA A 107 -23.85 9.91 -19.38
C ALA A 107 -25.16 10.22 -18.64
N TRP A 108 -25.60 9.30 -17.77
CA TRP A 108 -26.76 9.52 -16.91
C TRP A 108 -26.57 10.72 -15.97
N ASN A 109 -25.40 10.84 -15.34
CA ASN A 109 -25.09 11.98 -14.48
C ASN A 109 -25.15 13.31 -15.24
N GLN A 110 -24.63 13.35 -16.47
CA GLN A 110 -24.70 14.53 -17.33
C GLN A 110 -26.15 14.89 -17.68
N ALA A 111 -26.97 13.91 -18.05
CA ALA A 111 -28.39 14.13 -18.36
C ALA A 111 -29.15 14.68 -17.13
N GLU A 112 -28.92 14.12 -15.94
CA GLU A 112 -29.55 14.60 -14.71
C GLU A 112 -29.05 15.99 -14.31
N ASN A 113 -27.76 16.29 -14.48
CA ASN A 113 -27.22 17.63 -14.26
C ASN A 113 -27.83 18.67 -15.22
N GLN A 114 -28.07 18.31 -16.48
CA GLN A 114 -28.74 19.17 -17.46
C GLN A 114 -30.18 19.45 -17.03
N ARG A 115 -30.93 18.42 -16.65
CA ARG A 115 -32.29 18.55 -16.11
C ARG A 115 -32.34 19.49 -14.90
N LEU A 116 -31.43 19.32 -13.93
CA LEU A 116 -31.32 20.18 -12.76
C LEU A 116 -30.92 21.62 -13.11
N LEU A 117 -30.05 21.81 -14.11
CA LEU A 117 -29.66 23.13 -14.59
C LEU A 117 -30.85 23.88 -15.19
N GLU A 118 -31.68 23.22 -15.98
CA GLU A 118 -32.89 23.82 -16.54
C GLU A 118 -33.88 24.22 -15.45
N LEU A 119 -34.12 23.34 -14.47
CA LEU A 119 -34.95 23.68 -13.31
C LEU A 119 -34.40 24.88 -12.54
N ARG A 120 -33.08 24.94 -12.33
CA ARG A 120 -32.41 26.09 -11.70
C ARG A 120 -32.56 27.37 -12.51
N ARG A 121 -32.46 27.32 -13.85
CA ARG A 121 -32.71 28.48 -14.72
C ARG A 121 -34.15 28.96 -14.59
N LYS A 122 -35.13 28.03 -14.65
CA LYS A 122 -36.56 28.35 -14.48
C LYS A 122 -36.84 29.01 -13.13
N GLN A 123 -36.31 28.46 -12.03
CA GLN A 123 -36.44 29.07 -10.69
C GLN A 123 -35.77 30.44 -10.57
N LYS A 124 -34.60 30.65 -11.20
CA LYS A 124 -33.93 31.96 -11.24
C LYS A 124 -34.74 33.00 -12.03
N ILE A 125 -35.42 32.58 -13.09
CA ILE A 125 -36.28 33.46 -13.91
C ILE A 125 -37.59 33.77 -13.17
N SER A 126 -38.13 32.80 -12.41
CA SER A 126 -39.35 33.00 -11.61
C SER A 126 -39.12 33.71 -10.27
N SER A 127 -37.87 33.98 -9.89
CA SER A 127 -37.55 34.80 -8.72
C SER A 127 -37.38 36.26 -9.16
N PRO A 128 -38.34 37.15 -8.84
CA PRO A 128 -38.17 38.56 -9.14
C PRO A 128 -37.00 39.08 -8.32
N GLN A 129 -36.01 39.63 -9.02
CA GLN A 129 -34.99 40.57 -8.55
C GLN A 129 -34.84 40.67 -7.02
N ARG A 130 -33.79 40.04 -6.48
CA ARG A 130 -33.20 40.40 -5.19
C ARG A 130 -32.72 41.86 -5.25
N THR A 131 -33.62 42.81 -5.04
CA THR A 131 -33.38 44.23 -4.88
C THR A 131 -32.78 44.53 -3.50
N TRP A 132 -31.60 43.99 -3.20
CA TRP A 132 -30.86 44.32 -1.96
C TRP A 132 -29.36 44.62 -2.17
N ARG A 133 -28.86 44.68 -3.41
CA ARG A 133 -27.44 44.95 -3.71
C ARG A 133 -27.12 46.32 -4.32
N HIS A 134 -28.07 47.26 -4.30
CA HIS A 134 -27.83 48.64 -4.79
C HIS A 134 -27.91 49.73 -3.70
N GLY A 135 -28.21 49.39 -2.45
CA GLY A 135 -28.31 50.37 -1.35
C GLY A 135 -26.99 50.74 -0.65
N TRP A 136 -25.96 49.89 -0.72
CA TRP A 136 -24.78 50.04 0.16
C TRP A 136 -23.63 50.83 -0.48
N LYS A 137 -23.67 51.11 -1.79
CA LYS A 137 -22.63 51.89 -2.49
C LYS A 137 -22.77 53.41 -2.33
N LYS A 138 -23.86 53.92 -1.75
CA LYS A 138 -24.09 55.37 -1.57
C LYS A 138 -23.65 55.93 -0.20
N LEU A 139 -23.16 55.09 0.72
CA LEU A 139 -22.76 55.51 2.07
C LEU A 139 -21.25 55.57 2.30
N TRP A 140 -20.43 55.41 1.25
CA TRP A 140 -18.97 55.31 1.39
C TRP A 140 -18.17 56.23 0.47
N THR A 141 -18.72 57.40 0.13
CA THR A 141 -17.97 58.46 -0.56
C THR A 141 -18.37 59.83 -0.03
N HIS A 142 -17.88 60.19 1.17
CA HIS A 142 -17.56 61.58 1.56
C HIS A 142 -16.78 61.59 2.89
N ARG A 143 -15.45 61.40 2.82
CA ARG A 143 -14.41 62.01 3.69
C ARG A 143 -13.10 61.22 3.59
N ARG A 144 -12.21 61.65 2.70
CA ARG A 144 -10.76 61.78 2.96
C ARG A 144 -9.99 62.29 1.74
N ALA A 145 -9.89 63.60 1.67
CA ALA A 145 -8.67 64.35 1.33
C ALA A 145 -8.67 65.42 2.43
N THR A 146 -7.71 65.55 3.33
CA THR A 146 -6.24 65.62 3.32
C THR A 146 -5.86 65.34 4.79
N THR A 147 -4.74 64.73 5.15
CA THR A 147 -3.41 65.35 5.28
C THR A 147 -2.46 64.21 5.67
N GLY A 148 -1.31 64.07 5.02
CA GLY A 148 -0.20 63.24 5.54
C GLY A 148 0.45 63.90 6.78
N PRO A 149 1.50 63.33 7.40
CA PRO A 149 2.52 62.47 6.79
C PRO A 149 2.85 61.15 7.55
N SER A 150 3.57 60.28 6.83
CA SER A 150 4.41 59.14 7.27
C SER A 150 5.41 59.56 8.38
N PRO A 151 6.03 58.70 9.23
CA PRO A 151 6.61 57.40 8.84
C PRO A 151 6.68 56.28 9.92
N GLU A 152 7.27 55.14 9.51
CA GLU A 152 7.84 54.06 10.33
C GLU A 152 6.90 53.02 10.97
N ARG A 153 6.81 51.84 10.32
CA ARG A 153 7.33 50.55 10.87
C ARG A 153 7.06 49.36 9.93
N GLY A 154 8.16 48.80 9.42
CA GLY A 154 8.43 47.38 9.21
C GLY A 154 7.38 46.50 8.52
N TRP A 155 7.41 46.47 7.19
CA TRP A 155 6.87 45.34 6.43
C TRP A 155 7.93 44.25 6.30
N TRP A 156 7.65 43.08 6.88
CA TRP A 156 8.42 41.86 6.69
C TRP A 156 8.21 41.35 5.27
N SER A 157 9.27 41.39 4.47
CA SER A 157 9.43 40.63 3.24
C SER A 157 9.61 39.15 3.58
N GLY A 158 8.61 38.33 3.26
CA GLY A 158 8.69 36.87 3.37
C GLY A 158 8.12 36.22 2.11
N HIS A 159 8.95 36.06 1.09
CA HIS A 159 8.67 35.16 -0.03
C HIS A 159 8.61 33.72 0.50
N SER A 160 7.42 33.12 0.49
CA SER A 160 7.25 31.68 0.68
C SER A 160 6.71 31.07 -0.60
N THR A 161 7.60 30.47 -1.38
CA THR A 161 7.28 29.41 -2.33
C THR A 161 6.78 28.20 -1.54
N ARG A 162 5.45 27.97 -1.54
CA ARG A 162 4.88 26.71 -1.07
C ARG A 162 4.04 26.06 -2.15
N ALA A 163 4.59 24.96 -2.63
CA ALA A 163 3.94 23.93 -3.43
C ALA A 163 2.59 23.49 -2.83
N LEU A 164 1.61 23.31 -3.71
CA LEU A 164 0.34 22.65 -3.43
C LEU A 164 0.58 21.21 -2.94
N LYS A 165 0.54 21.01 -1.62
CA LYS A 165 0.32 19.71 -0.99
C LYS A 165 -1.17 19.59 -0.67
N SER A 166 -1.93 18.94 -1.53
CA SER A 166 -3.26 18.42 -1.20
C SER A 166 -3.09 17.06 -0.50
N PRO A 167 -3.65 16.83 0.71
CA PRO A 167 -3.68 15.50 1.30
C PRO A 167 -4.97 14.81 0.89
N LEU A 168 -4.89 13.87 -0.07
CA LEU A 168 -5.94 12.88 -0.23
C LEU A 168 -5.79 11.85 0.90
N ARG A 169 -6.69 11.94 1.89
CA ARG A 169 -6.95 10.87 2.85
C ARG A 169 -7.42 9.64 2.07
N THR A 170 -6.56 8.63 1.92
CA THR A 170 -6.99 7.27 1.58
C THR A 170 -7.47 6.59 2.86
N VAL A 171 -8.77 6.32 2.94
CA VAL A 171 -9.35 5.40 3.93
C VAL A 171 -9.01 3.97 3.48
N PRO A 172 -8.32 3.14 4.27
CA PRO A 172 -8.18 1.73 3.94
C PRO A 172 -9.47 1.01 4.30
N THR A 173 -10.22 0.55 3.29
CA THR A 173 -11.31 -0.40 3.46
C THR A 173 -10.70 -1.74 3.90
N GLN A 174 -10.68 -2.00 5.20
CA GLN A 174 -10.39 -3.32 5.75
C GLN A 174 -11.53 -4.26 5.37
N GLY A 175 -11.35 -5.07 4.32
CA GLY A 175 -12.17 -6.25 4.10
C GLY A 175 -11.83 -7.33 5.14
N PRO A 176 -12.81 -8.12 5.62
CA PRO A 176 -12.58 -9.11 6.66
C PRO A 176 -11.67 -10.25 6.18
N CYS A 177 -10.57 -10.46 6.91
CA CYS A 177 -9.75 -11.66 6.80
C CYS A 177 -10.56 -12.88 7.26
N VAL A 178 -11.00 -13.72 6.32
CA VAL A 178 -11.53 -15.05 6.62
C VAL A 178 -10.34 -15.97 6.89
N TYR A 179 -9.96 -16.10 8.16
CA TYR A 179 -9.13 -17.21 8.61
C TYR A 179 -9.97 -18.49 8.55
N GLY A 180 -9.63 -19.40 7.64
CA GLY A 180 -10.18 -20.75 7.57
C GLY A 180 -9.73 -21.58 8.77
N GLY A 181 -10.38 -21.38 9.91
CA GLY A 181 -10.30 -22.26 11.08
C GLY A 181 -11.22 -23.46 10.90
N ARG A 182 -10.62 -24.62 10.70
CA ARG A 182 -11.29 -25.93 10.65
C ARG A 182 -11.82 -26.23 12.07
N ARG A 183 -13.15 -26.21 12.28
CA ARG A 183 -13.74 -26.77 13.49
C ARG A 183 -13.69 -28.29 13.37
N VAL A 184 -12.96 -28.93 14.27
CA VAL A 184 -13.11 -30.36 14.55
C VAL A 184 -14.32 -30.46 15.48
N GLY A 185 -15.46 -30.89 14.91
CA GLY A 185 -16.62 -31.31 15.66
C GLY A 185 -16.43 -32.76 16.08
N THR A 186 -16.42 -32.98 17.38
CA THR A 186 -16.56 -34.27 18.06
C THR A 186 -17.98 -34.79 17.85
N ASP A 187 -18.12 -35.94 17.20
CA ASP A 187 -19.31 -36.77 17.39
C ASP A 187 -18.86 -38.10 17.99
N LEU A 188 -19.14 -38.19 19.30
CA LEU A 188 -19.36 -39.41 20.03
C LEU A 188 -20.79 -39.87 19.70
N GLN A 189 -20.92 -41.06 19.10
CA GLN A 189 -21.89 -42.14 19.35
C GLN A 189 -22.04 -43.02 18.11
#